data_AF-A0A1F9B8K4-F1
#
_entry.id   AF-A0A1F9B8K4-F1
#
_cell.length_a   1.000
_cell.length_b   1.000
_cell.length_c   1.000
_cell.angle_alpha   90.00
_cell.angle_beta   90.00
_cell.angle_gamma   90.00
#
_symmetry.space_group_name_H-M   'P 1'
#
loop_
_entity.id
_entity.type
_entity.pdbx_description
1 polymer ?
#
loop_
_entity_poly.entity_id
_entity_poly.type
_entity_poly.pdbx_seq_one_letter_code
_entity_poly.pdbx_strand_id
1 'polypeptide(L)'
;MQYVDLGKNIMLGVIAGIAWGWVVMAVNVATGAFEFENTLLHNLVVFAVGGAVFGIVVSGFLSLLQRWLPFKNIVANAVLLSTMLWLLLRIGGMLLSSIEPERYHLITAQSIQGVILAIVMGCILGILWKINKKRV
;
A
#
# COMPACT_ATOMS: atom_id res chain seq x y z
N MET A 1 29.98 -2.88 0.72
CA MET A 1 28.58 -3.19 0.33
C MET A 1 27.76 -3.29 1.60
N GLN A 2 26.71 -2.49 1.76
CA GLN A 2 25.82 -2.60 2.92
C GLN A 2 24.85 -3.74 2.59
N TYR A 3 24.95 -4.85 3.30
CA TYR A 3 24.06 -6.00 3.12
C TYR A 3 22.62 -5.55 3.34
N VAL A 4 21.81 -5.58 2.29
CA VAL A 4 20.37 -5.35 2.40
C VAL A 4 19.79 -6.63 2.98
N ASP A 5 19.35 -6.59 4.23
CA ASP A 5 18.66 -7.71 4.87
C ASP A 5 17.23 -7.81 4.31
N LEU A 6 17.14 -8.37 3.10
CA LEU A 6 15.92 -8.45 2.31
C LEU A 6 14.81 -9.16 3.09
N GLY A 7 15.14 -10.20 3.86
CA GLY A 7 14.19 -10.94 4.70
C GLY A 7 13.54 -10.04 5.76
N LYS A 8 14.33 -9.22 6.46
CA LYS A 8 13.79 -8.25 7.44
C LYS A 8 12.91 -7.20 6.78
N ASN A 9 13.29 -6.70 5.61
CA ASN A 9 12.51 -5.68 4.90
C ASN A 9 11.19 -6.24 4.35
N ILE A 10 11.19 -7.48 3.85
CA ILE A 10 9.96 -8.18 3.43
C ILE A 10 9.03 -8.35 4.64
N MET A 11 9.54 -8.84 5.77
CA MET A 11 8.73 -9.04 6.98
C MET A 11 8.14 -7.71 7.49
N LEU A 12 8.94 -6.63 7.46
CA LEU A 12 8.47 -5.29 7.81
C LEU A 12 7.38 -4.79 6.85
N GLY A 13 7.50 -5.12 5.56
CA GLY A 13 6.47 -4.90 4.55
C GLY A 13 5.18 -5.65 4.81
N VAL A 14 5.27 -6.93 5.22
CA VAL A 14 4.11 -7.75 5.59
C VAL A 14 3.37 -7.14 6.78
N ILE A 15 4.09 -6.81 7.86
CA ILE A 15 3.49 -6.24 9.07
C ILE A 15 2.81 -4.91 8.77
N ALA A 16 3.51 -4.01 8.07
CA ALA A 16 2.95 -2.73 7.65
C ALA A 16 1.72 -2.92 6.75
N GLY A 17 1.79 -3.87 5.83
CA GLY A 17 0.74 -4.20 4.88
C GLY A 17 -0.52 -4.74 5.55
N ILE A 18 -0.39 -5.66 6.51
CA ILE A 18 -1.52 -6.21 7.27
C ILE A 18 -2.21 -5.10 8.07
N ALA A 19 -1.44 -4.31 8.82
CA ALA A 19 -1.96 -3.18 9.58
C ALA A 19 -2.70 -2.18 8.67
N TRP A 20 -2.11 -1.86 7.52
CA TRP A 20 -2.75 -1.01 6.52
C TRP A 20 -4.01 -1.65 5.94
N GLY A 21 -4.01 -2.94 5.61
CA GLY A 21 -5.18 -3.65 5.10
C GLY A 21 -6.39 -3.53 6.02
N TRP A 22 -6.19 -3.64 7.33
CA TRP A 22 -7.26 -3.40 8.31
C TRP A 22 -7.71 -1.95 8.37
N VAL A 23 -6.81 -0.98 8.18
CA VAL A 23 -7.19 0.43 8.03
C VAL A 23 -8.06 0.63 6.78
N VAL A 24 -7.70 0.02 5.64
CA VAL A 24 -8.52 0.07 4.42
C VAL A 24 -9.91 -0.50 4.68
N MET A 25 -9.99 -1.65 5.35
CA MET A 25 -11.27 -2.25 5.72
C MET A 25 -12.11 -1.30 6.58
N ALA A 26 -11.54 -0.72 7.63
CA ALA A 26 -12.24 0.21 8.51
C ALA A 26 -12.73 1.47 7.75
N VAL A 27 -11.89 2.02 6.86
CA VAL A 27 -12.28 3.15 6.01
C VAL A 27 -13.39 2.77 5.06
N ASN A 28 -13.33 1.59 4.42
CA ASN A 28 -14.40 1.10 3.55
C ASN A 28 -15.73 0.91 4.28
N VAL A 29 -15.70 0.39 5.52
CA VAL A 29 -16.89 0.31 6.38
C VAL A 29 -17.48 1.71 6.63
N ALA A 30 -16.63 2.70 6.90
CA ALA A 30 -17.06 4.06 7.23
C ALA A 30 -17.55 4.85 6.01
N THR A 31 -16.93 4.67 4.83
CA THR A 31 -17.28 5.41 3.61
C THR A 31 -18.38 4.75 2.79
N GLY A 32 -18.64 3.45 3.01
CA GLY A 32 -19.56 2.67 2.17
C GLY A 32 -19.06 2.54 0.72
N ALA A 33 -17.76 2.73 0.48
CA ALA A 33 -17.20 2.74 -0.87
C ALA A 33 -17.26 1.38 -1.57
N PHE A 34 -17.35 0.29 -0.80
CA PHE A 34 -17.52 -1.09 -1.27
C PHE A 34 -18.50 -1.82 -0.35
N GLU A 35 -19.48 -2.50 -0.92
CA GLU A 35 -20.38 -3.36 -0.18
C GLU A 35 -19.65 -4.66 0.20
N PHE A 36 -19.74 -5.04 1.48
CA PHE A 36 -19.19 -6.32 1.93
C PHE A 36 -20.20 -7.43 1.64
N GLU A 37 -19.94 -8.22 0.61
CA GLU A 37 -20.76 -9.39 0.28
C GLU A 37 -20.48 -10.58 1.22
N ASN A 38 -19.34 -10.57 1.93
CA ASN A 38 -18.87 -11.67 2.76
C ASN A 38 -18.86 -11.35 4.25
N THR A 39 -18.75 -12.39 5.08
CA THR A 39 -18.62 -12.27 6.54
C THR A 39 -17.42 -11.40 6.95
N LEU A 40 -17.54 -10.73 8.11
CA LEU A 40 -16.50 -9.84 8.64
C LEU A 40 -15.13 -10.52 8.76
N LEU A 41 -15.10 -11.79 9.19
CA LEU A 41 -13.87 -12.58 9.29
C LEU A 41 -13.22 -12.83 7.93
N HIS A 42 -14.01 -13.14 6.89
CA HIS A 42 -13.49 -13.31 5.55
C HIS A 42 -12.85 -12.02 5.04
N ASN A 43 -13.54 -10.88 5.20
CA ASN A 43 -13.01 -9.58 4.81
C ASN A 43 -11.71 -9.27 5.58
N LEU A 44 -11.66 -9.53 6.88
CA LEU A 44 -10.47 -9.28 7.69
C LEU A 44 -9.23 -10.03 7.17
N VAL A 45 -9.41 -11.28 6.72
CA VAL A 45 -8.35 -12.08 6.09
C VAL A 45 -8.00 -11.55 4.70
N VAL A 46 -8.98 -11.28 3.84
CA VAL A 46 -8.75 -10.78 2.48
C VAL A 46 -8.02 -9.46 2.48
N PHE A 47 -8.42 -8.51 3.34
CA PHE A 47 -7.75 -7.22 3.49
C PHE A 47 -6.35 -7.38 4.07
N ALA A 48 -6.13 -8.31 5.01
CA ALA A 48 -4.79 -8.60 5.53
C ALA A 48 -3.87 -9.15 4.43
N VAL A 49 -4.35 -10.09 3.60
CA VAL A 49 -3.56 -10.69 2.51
C VAL A 49 -3.27 -9.67 1.42
N GLY A 50 -4.29 -8.94 0.94
CA GLY A 50 -4.11 -7.89 -0.06
C GLY A 50 -3.19 -6.78 0.44
N GLY A 51 -3.34 -6.38 1.70
CA GLY A 51 -2.45 -5.45 2.36
C GLY A 51 -1.01 -5.95 2.46
N ALA A 52 -0.80 -7.21 2.87
CA ALA A 52 0.51 -7.82 2.94
C ALA A 52 1.23 -7.83 1.59
N VAL A 53 0.53 -8.21 0.52
CA VAL A 53 1.08 -8.17 -0.85
C VAL A 53 1.50 -6.76 -1.22
N PHE A 54 0.62 -5.78 -1.04
CA PHE A 54 0.92 -4.38 -1.33
C PHE A 54 2.14 -3.89 -0.52
N GLY A 55 2.20 -4.23 0.77
CA GLY A 55 3.30 -3.85 1.64
C GLY A 55 4.64 -4.52 1.33
N ILE A 56 4.63 -5.79 0.91
CA ILE A 56 5.83 -6.47 0.41
C ILE A 56 6.37 -5.73 -0.81
N VAL A 57 5.50 -5.39 -1.78
CA VAL A 57 5.91 -4.71 -3.01
C VAL A 57 6.52 -3.34 -2.71
N VAL A 58 5.82 -2.49 -1.93
CA VAL A 58 6.34 -1.16 -1.57
C VAL A 58 7.63 -1.26 -0.77
N SER A 59 7.70 -2.15 0.22
CA SER A 59 8.91 -2.37 1.04
C SER A 59 10.09 -2.88 0.22
N GLY A 60 9.83 -3.79 -0.73
CA GLY A 60 10.83 -4.30 -1.67
C GLY A 60 11.41 -3.20 -2.54
N PHE A 61 10.54 -2.37 -3.16
CA PHE A 61 11.01 -1.21 -3.93
C PHE A 61 11.77 -0.21 -3.06
N LEU A 62 11.29 0.08 -1.85
CA LEU A 62 11.97 0.98 -0.92
C LEU A 62 13.36 0.46 -0.57
N SER A 63 13.50 -0.85 -0.35
CA SER A 63 14.76 -1.52 -0.05
C SER A 63 15.77 -1.42 -1.21
N LEU A 64 15.31 -1.63 -2.44
CA LEU A 64 16.16 -1.66 -3.63
C LEU A 64 16.54 -0.27 -4.10
N LEU A 65 15.58 0.67 -4.07
CA LEU A 65 15.73 2.00 -4.65
C LEU A 65 16.16 3.06 -3.63
N GLN A 66 16.31 2.74 -2.34
CA GLN A 66 16.55 3.74 -1.28
C GLN A 66 17.63 4.78 -1.62
N ARG A 67 18.71 4.37 -2.27
CA ARG A 67 19.84 5.24 -2.63
C ARG A 67 19.57 6.18 -3.80
N TRP A 68 18.60 5.84 -4.62
CA TRP A 68 18.22 6.54 -5.86
C TRP A 68 16.98 7.42 -5.66
N LEU A 69 16.27 7.23 -4.55
CA LEU A 69 15.09 8.01 -4.23
C LEU A 69 15.48 9.45 -3.82
N PRO A 70 14.65 10.44 -4.19
CA PRO A 70 15.01 11.85 -4.12
C PRO A 70 15.07 12.40 -2.70
N PHE A 71 14.36 11.80 -1.74
CA PHE A 71 14.27 12.34 -0.39
C PHE A 71 15.31 11.71 0.55
N LYS A 72 15.89 12.54 1.43
CA LYS A 72 16.73 12.07 2.55
C LYS A 72 15.90 11.37 3.65
N ASN A 73 14.61 11.68 3.74
CA ASN A 73 13.70 11.11 4.73
C ASN A 73 13.07 9.81 4.20
N ILE A 74 13.31 8.70 4.89
CA ILE A 74 12.77 7.38 4.54
C ILE A 74 11.24 7.35 4.49
N VAL A 75 10.56 8.14 5.33
CA VAL A 75 9.09 8.22 5.35
C VAL A 75 8.58 8.86 4.06
N ALA A 76 9.20 9.94 3.62
CA ALA A 76 8.82 10.62 2.37
C ALA A 76 9.02 9.70 1.15
N ASN A 77 10.13 8.94 1.14
CA ASN A 77 10.38 7.94 0.09
C ASN A 77 9.35 6.79 0.10
N ALA A 78 8.95 6.31 1.27
CA ALA A 78 7.91 5.29 1.41
C ALA A 78 6.54 5.79 0.93
N VAL A 79 6.16 7.02 1.29
CA VAL A 79 4.95 7.69 0.80
C VAL A 79 4.99 7.86 -0.71
N LEU A 80 6.10 8.34 -1.27
CA LEU A 80 6.28 8.48 -2.70
C LEU A 80 6.06 7.15 -3.42
N LEU A 81 6.76 6.09 -3.00
CA LEU A 81 6.67 4.79 -3.66
C LEU A 81 5.27 4.17 -3.56
N SER A 82 4.66 4.22 -2.37
CA SER A 82 3.30 3.72 -2.17
C SER A 82 2.29 4.46 -3.04
N THR A 83 2.39 5.78 -3.12
CA THR A 83 1.51 6.62 -3.93
C THR A 83 1.72 6.37 -5.42
N MET A 84 2.98 6.25 -5.87
CA MET A 84 3.32 5.92 -7.26
C MET A 84 2.78 4.54 -7.66
N LEU A 85 2.93 3.54 -6.79
CA LEU A 85 2.38 2.21 -7.04
C LEU A 85 0.85 2.26 -7.18
N TRP A 86 0.16 3.00 -6.30
CA TRP A 86 -1.28 3.21 -6.43
C TRP A 86 -1.66 3.91 -7.74
N LEU A 87 -0.94 4.98 -8.14
CA LEU A 87 -1.19 5.67 -9.40
C LEU A 87 -1.00 4.76 -10.61
N LEU A 88 0.02 3.90 -10.60
CA LEU A 88 0.24 2.90 -11.66
C LEU A 88 -0.92 1.90 -11.74
N LEU A 89 -1.38 1.36 -10.61
CA LEU A 89 -2.55 0.49 -10.57
C LEU A 89 -3.81 1.22 -11.06
N ARG A 90 -3.95 2.50 -10.72
CA ARG A 90 -5.07 3.34 -11.13
C ARG A 90 -5.09 3.61 -12.63
N ILE A 91 -3.92 3.81 -13.24
CA ILE A 91 -3.76 3.91 -14.70
C ILE A 91 -4.12 2.57 -15.35
N GLY A 92 -3.66 1.45 -14.79
CA GLY A 92 -4.07 0.12 -15.25
C GLY A 92 -5.59 -0.07 -15.25
N GLY A 93 -6.27 0.34 -14.17
CA GLY A 93 -7.73 0.33 -14.09
C GLY A 93 -8.41 1.27 -15.09
N MET A 94 -7.79 2.42 -15.41
CA MET A 94 -8.29 3.34 -16.44
C MET A 94 -8.20 2.72 -17.84
N LEU A 95 -7.10 2.05 -18.15
CA LEU A 95 -6.93 1.35 -19.42
C LEU A 95 -7.96 0.23 -19.57
N LEU A 96 -8.18 -0.57 -18.51
CA LEU A 96 -9.22 -1.60 -18.49
C LEU A 96 -10.61 -1.01 -18.72
N SER A 97 -10.92 0.14 -18.10
CA SER A 97 -12.19 0.87 -18.33
C SER A 97 -12.34 1.39 -19.75
N SER A 98 -11.26 1.78 -20.42
CA SER A 98 -11.32 2.20 -21.82
C SER A 98 -11.57 1.06 -22.81
N ILE A 99 -11.18 -0.17 -22.45
CA ILE A 99 -11.35 -1.37 -23.29
C ILE A 99 -12.69 -2.05 -23.03
N GLU A 100 -13.10 -2.15 -21.76
CA GLU A 100 -14.36 -2.77 -21.32
C GLU A 100 -15.15 -1.82 -20.39
N PRO A 101 -15.76 -0.75 -20.94
CA PRO A 101 -16.42 0.29 -20.14
C PRO A 101 -17.65 -0.19 -19.39
N GLU A 102 -18.31 -1.23 -19.90
CA GLU A 102 -19.49 -1.87 -19.28
C GLU A 102 -19.14 -2.66 -18.00
N ARG A 103 -17.85 -3.00 -17.82
CA ARG A 103 -17.39 -3.85 -16.72
C ARG A 103 -16.56 -3.10 -15.70
N TYR A 104 -15.76 -2.13 -16.13
CA TYR A 104 -14.89 -1.36 -15.26
C TYR A 104 -15.32 0.10 -15.23
N HIS A 105 -15.89 0.51 -14.10
CA HIS A 105 -16.32 1.89 -13.88
C HIS A 105 -15.32 2.63 -13.00
N LEU A 106 -15.00 3.86 -13.40
CA LEU A 106 -14.09 4.73 -12.66
C LEU A 106 -14.86 5.63 -11.72
N ILE A 107 -14.82 5.33 -10.42
CA ILE A 107 -15.45 6.15 -9.40
C ILE A 107 -14.40 7.10 -8.81
N THR A 108 -14.62 8.41 -8.94
CA THR A 108 -13.71 9.45 -8.47
C THR A 108 -13.50 9.40 -6.96
N ALA A 109 -14.56 9.16 -6.18
CA ALA A 109 -14.48 9.05 -4.72
C ALA A 109 -13.55 7.90 -4.28
N GLN A 110 -13.69 6.72 -4.89
CA GLN A 110 -12.80 5.57 -4.64
C GLN A 110 -11.34 5.88 -5.03
N SER A 111 -11.15 6.66 -6.09
CA SER A 111 -9.81 7.07 -6.55
C SER A 111 -9.11 7.97 -5.51
N ILE A 112 -9.83 8.96 -4.96
CA ILE A 112 -9.32 9.85 -3.92
C ILE A 112 -9.04 9.07 -2.64
N GLN A 113 -9.97 8.21 -2.22
CA GLN A 113 -9.81 7.36 -1.04
C GLN A 113 -8.54 6.49 -1.17
N GLY A 114 -8.32 5.88 -2.33
CA GLY A 114 -7.14 5.06 -2.57
C GLY A 114 -5.82 5.84 -2.52
N VAL A 115 -5.78 7.10 -3.00
CA VAL A 115 -4.59 7.96 -2.87
C VAL A 115 -4.30 8.25 -1.39
N ILE A 116 -5.33 8.61 -0.61
CA ILE A 116 -5.17 8.89 0.83
C ILE A 116 -4.65 7.63 1.54
N LEU A 117 -5.23 6.46 1.25
CA LEU A 117 -4.81 5.19 1.82
C LEU A 117 -3.37 4.83 1.41
N ALA A 118 -2.96 5.11 0.18
CA ALA A 118 -1.59 4.88 -0.27
C ALA A 118 -0.58 5.77 0.50
N ILE A 119 -0.94 7.02 0.79
CA ILE A 119 -0.13 7.90 1.66
C ILE A 119 -0.03 7.31 3.07
N VAL A 120 -1.16 6.88 3.65
CA VAL A 120 -1.19 6.25 4.98
C VAL A 120 -0.29 5.01 5.03
N MET A 121 -0.35 4.15 4.02
CA MET A 121 0.54 2.98 3.92
C MET A 121 2.01 3.38 3.96
N GLY A 122 2.40 4.34 3.13
CA GLY A 122 3.78 4.84 3.09
C GLY A 122 4.22 5.43 4.42
N CYS A 123 3.34 6.11 5.14
CA CYS A 123 3.60 6.60 6.49
C CYS A 123 3.83 5.44 7.48
N ILE A 124 2.93 4.45 7.52
CA ILE A 124 3.07 3.27 8.39
C ILE A 124 4.41 2.56 8.14
N LEU A 125 4.67 2.23 6.87
CA LEU A 125 5.90 1.54 6.47
C LEU A 125 7.14 2.38 6.80
N GLY A 126 7.14 3.66 6.45
CA GLY A 126 8.27 4.56 6.67
C GLY A 126 8.59 4.76 8.15
N ILE A 127 7.57 4.85 9.01
CA ILE A 127 7.75 4.96 10.46
C ILE A 127 8.34 3.66 11.03
N LEU A 128 7.76 2.50 10.67
CA LEU A 128 8.28 1.20 11.09
C LEU A 128 9.73 1.01 10.66
N TRP A 129 10.06 1.39 9.42
CA TRP A 129 11.43 1.32 8.91
C TRP A 129 12.38 2.22 9.71
N LYS A 130 11.97 3.46 9.98
CA LYS A 130 12.76 4.42 10.75
C LYS A 130 13.03 3.93 12.17
N ILE A 131 12.05 3.29 12.81
CA ILE A 131 12.20 2.68 14.14
C ILE A 131 13.15 1.48 14.07
N ASN A 132 12.99 0.61 13.08
CA ASN A 132 13.83 -0.56 12.90
C ASN A 132 15.31 -0.18 12.69
N LYS A 133 15.57 0.85 11.87
CA LYS A 133 16.94 1.35 11.62
C LYS A 133 17.61 1.97 12.85
N LYS A 134 16.85 2.43 13.85
CA LYS A 134 17.41 2.96 15.10
C LYS A 134 17.81 1.87 16.10
N ARG A 135 17.29 0.65 15.94
CA ARG A 135 17.57 -0.49 16.84
C ARG A 135 18.79 -1.32 16.41
N VAL A 136 19.28 -1.11 15.19
CA VAL A 136 20.46 -1.76 14.59
C VAL A 136 21.58 -0.75 14.51
#